data_AF-A0A1Y2IB52-F1
#
_entry.id   AF-A0A1Y2IB52-F1
#
_cell.length_a   1.000
_cell.length_b   1.000
_cell.length_c   1.000
_cell.angle_alpha   90.00
_cell.angle_beta   90.00
_cell.angle_gamma   90.00
#
_symmetry.space_group_name_H-M   'P 1'
#
loop_
_entity.id
_entity.type
_entity.pdbx_description
1 polymer ?
#
loop_
_entity_poly.entity_id
_entity_poly.type
_entity_poly.pdbx_seq_one_letter_code
_entity_poly.pdbx_strand_id
1 'polypeptide(L)'
;AYRQFRWDELKENIRVFWNADLEDKRFRIRDLQVFVAHAKKQPIHEMKDWRRYLRRFIRIAGWLQGQGKISDHDYAYYMWTGLYVPFRNRLEARLLLRDPSHDMATPFEPEEIRKAAEAILGVNRFD
;
A
#
# COMPACT_ATOMS: atom_id res chain seq x y z
N ALA A 1 19.08 -2.76 -21.49
CA ALA A 1 18.55 -2.08 -20.30
C ALA A 1 19.18 -2.56 -18.97
N TYR A 2 18.79 -3.72 -18.38
CA TYR A 2 19.25 -4.12 -17.03
C TYR A 2 20.78 -4.22 -16.85
N ARG A 3 21.48 -4.82 -17.83
CA ARG A 3 22.95 -4.99 -17.78
C ARG A 3 23.77 -3.70 -17.96
N GLN A 4 23.11 -2.57 -18.26
CA GLN A 4 23.76 -1.27 -18.51
C GLN A 4 23.28 -0.19 -17.53
N PHE A 5 22.60 -0.56 -16.44
CA PHE A 5 22.06 0.36 -15.42
C PHE A 5 21.13 1.47 -15.94
N ARG A 6 20.56 1.31 -17.14
CA ARG A 6 19.61 2.27 -17.71
C ARG A 6 18.22 2.00 -17.14
N TRP A 7 17.93 2.64 -16.01
CA TRP A 7 16.71 2.42 -15.23
C TRP A 7 15.44 2.81 -15.99
N ASP A 8 15.46 3.93 -16.71
CA ASP A 8 14.29 4.40 -17.47
C ASP A 8 13.96 3.44 -18.63
N GLU A 9 14.98 2.99 -19.38
CA GLU A 9 14.79 1.97 -20.41
C GLU A 9 14.30 0.64 -19.82
N LEU A 10 14.74 0.26 -18.61
CA LEU A 10 14.24 -0.96 -17.97
C LEU A 10 12.76 -0.82 -17.61
N LYS A 11 12.37 0.34 -17.08
CA LYS A 11 10.99 0.65 -16.72
C LYS A 11 10.07 0.58 -17.95
N GLU A 12 10.48 1.17 -19.07
CA GLU A 12 9.70 1.11 -20.32
C GLU A 12 9.66 -0.32 -20.91
N ASN A 13 10.77 -1.04 -20.91
CA ASN A 13 10.79 -2.43 -21.36
C ASN A 13 9.84 -3.31 -20.54
N ILE A 14 9.79 -3.14 -19.21
CA ILE A 14 8.85 -3.87 -18.35
C ILE A 14 7.40 -3.53 -18.69
N ARG A 15 7.08 -2.26 -18.99
CA ARG A 15 5.73 -1.84 -19.39
C ARG A 15 5.29 -2.52 -20.68
N VAL A 16 6.15 -2.50 -21.70
CA VAL A 16 5.91 -3.12 -23.01
C VAL A 16 5.73 -4.64 -22.88
N PHE A 17 6.66 -5.32 -22.20
CA PHE A 17 6.60 -6.79 -22.06
C PHE A 17 5.41 -7.27 -21.22
N TRP A 18 4.90 -6.44 -20.31
CA TRP A 18 3.75 -6.80 -19.50
C TRP A 18 2.41 -6.43 -20.16
N ASN A 19 2.40 -5.90 -21.40
CA ASN A 19 1.18 -5.40 -22.05
C ASN A 19 0.39 -4.45 -21.14
N ALA A 20 1.09 -3.64 -20.33
CA ALA A 20 0.46 -2.80 -19.31
C ALA A 20 -0.60 -1.86 -19.89
N ASP A 21 -0.43 -1.49 -21.16
CA ASP A 21 -1.29 -0.57 -21.91
C ASP A 21 -2.52 -1.26 -22.55
N LEU A 22 -2.55 -2.60 -22.63
CA LEU A 22 -3.65 -3.36 -23.24
C LEU A 22 -4.70 -3.85 -22.21
N GLU A 23 -4.39 -3.83 -20.91
CA GLU A 23 -5.28 -4.32 -19.87
C GLU A 23 -6.18 -3.23 -19.27
N ASP A 24 -6.88 -2.45 -20.09
CA ASP A 24 -7.75 -1.33 -19.65
C ASP A 24 -8.86 -1.77 -18.65
N LYS A 25 -9.11 -3.09 -18.57
CA LYS A 25 -10.08 -3.77 -17.70
C LYS A 25 -9.47 -4.66 -16.61
N ARG A 26 -8.19 -4.45 -16.22
CA ARG A 26 -7.49 -5.34 -15.27
C ARG A 26 -8.17 -5.47 -13.91
N PHE A 27 -8.53 -4.34 -13.29
CA PHE A 27 -9.17 -4.29 -11.98
C PHE A 27 -10.37 -3.34 -11.98
N ARG A 28 -11.31 -3.61 -11.08
CA ARG A 28 -12.45 -2.74 -10.76
C ARG A 28 -12.35 -2.31 -9.30
N ILE A 29 -13.04 -1.22 -8.94
CA ILE A 29 -13.14 -0.77 -7.54
C ILE A 29 -13.69 -1.89 -6.64
N ARG A 30 -14.59 -2.74 -7.16
CA ARG A 30 -15.08 -3.93 -6.44
C ARG A 30 -13.95 -4.89 -6.04
N ASP A 31 -12.93 -5.09 -6.88
CA ASP A 31 -11.81 -5.97 -6.57
C ASP A 31 -10.99 -5.41 -5.39
N LEU A 32 -10.84 -4.09 -5.33
CA LEU A 32 -10.21 -3.39 -4.21
C LEU A 32 -11.02 -3.56 -2.92
N GLN A 33 -12.34 -3.39 -2.98
CA GLN A 33 -13.23 -3.58 -1.83
C GLN A 33 -13.18 -5.01 -1.29
N VAL A 34 -13.20 -6.01 -2.19
CA VAL A 34 -13.05 -7.43 -1.81
C VAL A 34 -11.69 -7.69 -1.18
N PHE A 35 -10.61 -7.14 -1.75
CA PHE A 35 -9.28 -7.24 -1.18
C PHE A 35 -9.24 -6.64 0.24
N VAL A 36 -9.74 -5.43 0.44
CA VAL A 36 -9.79 -4.73 1.74
C VAL A 36 -10.57 -5.52 2.78
N ALA A 37 -11.75 -6.04 2.41
CA ALA A 37 -12.59 -6.84 3.29
C ALA A 37 -11.92 -8.15 3.75
N HIS A 38 -11.06 -8.72 2.92
CA HIS A 38 -10.26 -9.90 3.26
C HIS A 38 -8.99 -9.55 4.03
N ALA A 39 -8.24 -8.55 3.57
CA ALA A 39 -6.96 -8.12 4.13
C ALA A 39 -7.07 -7.68 5.59
N LYS A 40 -8.17 -7.00 5.97
CA LYS A 40 -8.42 -6.60 7.36
C LYS A 40 -8.47 -7.75 8.37
N LYS A 41 -8.64 -9.00 7.88
CA LYS A 41 -8.68 -10.24 8.69
C LYS A 41 -7.37 -11.02 8.64
N GLN A 42 -6.42 -10.64 7.78
CA GLN A 42 -5.16 -11.36 7.60
C GLN A 42 -4.10 -10.78 8.54
N PRO A 43 -3.49 -11.58 9.43
CA PRO A 43 -2.53 -11.05 10.39
C PRO A 43 -1.30 -10.42 9.74
N ILE A 44 -0.82 -9.34 10.37
CA ILE A 44 0.45 -8.68 10.04
C ILE A 44 1.28 -8.65 11.33
N HIS A 45 2.20 -9.61 11.45
CA HIS A 45 3.08 -9.74 12.62
C HIS A 45 4.53 -9.41 12.30
N GLU A 46 4.95 -9.69 11.07
CA GLU A 46 6.32 -9.50 10.63
C GLU A 46 6.42 -8.63 9.38
N MET A 47 7.63 -8.15 9.11
CA MET A 47 7.95 -7.39 7.89
C MET A 47 7.55 -8.15 6.60
N LYS A 48 7.63 -9.48 6.58
CA LYS A 48 7.23 -10.30 5.41
C LYS A 48 5.73 -10.18 5.13
N ASP A 49 4.90 -10.11 6.17
CA ASP A 49 3.45 -10.01 6.05
C ASP A 49 3.04 -8.62 5.58
N TRP A 50 3.70 -7.59 6.13
CA TRP A 50 3.54 -6.21 5.71
C TRP A 50 3.86 -6.02 4.22
N ARG A 51 5.03 -6.51 3.78
CA ARG A 51 5.43 -6.45 2.38
C ARG A 51 4.47 -7.24 1.47
N ARG A 52 3.91 -8.36 1.96
CA ARG A 52 2.89 -9.13 1.23
C ARG A 52 1.61 -8.33 1.06
N TYR A 53 1.12 -7.69 2.13
CA TYR A 53 -0.02 -6.79 2.09
C TYR A 53 0.21 -5.67 1.08
N LEU A 54 1.32 -4.93 1.19
CA LEU A 54 1.67 -3.81 0.31
C LEU A 54 1.69 -4.22 -1.16
N ARG A 55 2.38 -5.32 -1.50
CA ARG A 55 2.45 -5.77 -2.90
C ARG A 55 1.06 -6.08 -3.48
N ARG A 56 0.18 -6.72 -2.71
CA ARG A 56 -1.18 -7.04 -3.16
C ARG A 56 -2.05 -5.79 -3.27
N PHE A 57 -1.93 -4.87 -2.32
CA PHE A 57 -2.65 -3.60 -2.32
C PHE A 57 -2.22 -2.73 -3.51
N ILE A 58 -0.92 -2.45 -3.66
CA ILE A 58 -0.36 -1.62 -4.75
C ILE A 58 -0.72 -2.20 -6.12
N ARG A 59 -0.74 -3.53 -6.27
CA ARG A 59 -1.17 -4.17 -7.52
C ARG A 59 -2.58 -3.78 -7.95
N ILE A 60 -3.51 -3.66 -7.00
CA ILE A 60 -4.92 -3.36 -7.30
C ILE A 60 -5.15 -1.84 -7.23
N ALA A 61 -4.90 -1.23 -6.07
CA ALA A 61 -5.13 0.19 -5.82
C ALA A 61 -4.21 1.08 -6.67
N GLY A 62 -2.92 0.73 -6.79
CA GLY A 62 -1.97 1.51 -7.58
C GLY A 62 -2.28 1.45 -9.07
N TRP A 63 -2.79 0.32 -9.57
CA TRP A 63 -3.30 0.25 -10.93
C TRP A 63 -4.56 1.11 -11.09
N LEU A 64 -5.53 1.02 -10.17
CA LEU A 64 -6.75 1.85 -10.22
C LEU A 64 -6.44 3.36 -10.17
N GLN A 65 -5.51 3.77 -9.30
CA GLN A 65 -5.07 5.16 -9.15
C GLN A 65 -4.35 5.64 -10.42
N GLY A 66 -3.44 4.83 -10.97
CA GLY A 66 -2.74 5.15 -12.22
C GLY A 66 -3.67 5.27 -13.44
N GLN A 67 -4.84 4.64 -13.38
CA GLN A 67 -5.90 4.76 -14.39
C GLN A 67 -6.93 5.86 -14.06
N GLY A 68 -6.71 6.66 -13.01
CA GLY A 68 -7.62 7.72 -12.57
C GLY A 68 -8.97 7.23 -12.04
N LYS A 69 -9.09 5.95 -11.68
CA LYS A 69 -10.34 5.33 -11.20
C LYS A 69 -10.57 5.54 -9.71
N ILE A 70 -9.53 5.91 -8.97
CA ILE A 70 -9.59 6.31 -7.56
C ILE A 70 -8.67 7.52 -7.36
N SER A 71 -9.05 8.40 -6.44
CA SER A 71 -8.23 9.56 -6.07
C SER A 71 -7.09 9.18 -5.11
N ASP A 72 -6.18 10.12 -4.84
CA ASP A 72 -5.14 9.94 -3.82
C ASP A 72 -5.76 9.74 -2.42
N HIS A 73 -6.86 10.45 -2.14
CA HIS A 73 -7.63 10.29 -0.91
C HIS A 73 -8.21 8.87 -0.80
N ASP A 74 -8.83 8.36 -1.87
CA ASP A 74 -9.36 6.99 -1.90
C ASP A 74 -8.25 5.95 -1.72
N TYR A 75 -7.09 6.17 -2.35
CA TYR A 75 -5.93 5.29 -2.21
C TYR A 75 -5.48 5.22 -0.75
N ALA A 76 -5.32 6.36 -0.08
CA ALA A 76 -4.96 6.43 1.33
C ALA A 76 -6.03 5.78 2.22
N TYR A 77 -7.30 6.06 1.97
CA TYR A 77 -8.44 5.48 2.68
C TYR A 77 -8.48 3.95 2.58
N TYR A 78 -8.35 3.38 1.37
CA TYR A 78 -8.37 1.93 1.18
C TYR A 78 -7.13 1.25 1.74
N MET A 79 -5.97 1.92 1.70
CA MET A 79 -4.77 1.43 2.36
C MET A 79 -5.02 1.30 3.87
N TRP A 80 -5.47 2.37 4.51
CA TRP A 80 -5.73 2.38 5.95
C TRP A 80 -6.80 1.36 6.38
N THR A 81 -7.94 1.35 5.69
CA THR A 81 -9.08 0.49 6.05
C THR A 81 -8.85 -0.99 5.74
N GLY A 82 -7.94 -1.31 4.81
CA GLY A 82 -7.54 -2.68 4.49
C GLY A 82 -6.55 -3.32 5.46
N LEU A 83 -6.00 -2.55 6.41
CA LEU A 83 -5.04 -3.06 7.39
C LEU A 83 -5.70 -4.06 8.35
N TYR A 84 -4.92 -5.06 8.76
CA TYR A 84 -5.29 -5.96 9.85
C TYR A 84 -5.63 -5.16 11.12
N VAL A 85 -6.83 -5.36 11.68
CA VAL A 85 -7.37 -4.46 12.72
C VAL A 85 -6.41 -4.28 13.92
N PRO A 86 -5.85 -5.34 14.54
CA PRO A 86 -4.88 -5.16 15.62
C PRO A 86 -3.60 -4.42 15.21
N PHE A 87 -3.13 -4.62 13.97
CA PHE A 87 -1.95 -3.92 13.47
C PHE A 87 -2.26 -2.45 13.18
N ARG A 88 -3.45 -2.16 12.64
CA ARG A 88 -3.94 -0.80 12.41
C ARG A 88 -4.01 0.00 13.71
N ASN A 89 -4.53 -0.58 14.79
CA ASN A 89 -4.61 0.10 16.09
C ASN A 89 -3.20 0.45 16.64
N ARG A 90 -2.22 -0.44 16.44
CA ARG A 90 -0.81 -0.16 16.82
C ARG A 90 -0.20 0.97 15.97
N LEU A 91 -0.53 1.00 14.68
CA LEU A 91 -0.11 2.08 13.78
C LEU A 91 -0.73 3.41 14.18
N GLU A 92 -2.03 3.42 14.44
CA GLU A 92 -2.80 4.60 14.84
C GLU A 92 -2.22 5.24 16.09
N ALA A 93 -1.98 4.43 17.14
CA ALA A 93 -1.34 4.90 18.35
C ALA A 93 0.04 5.54 18.07
N ARG A 94 0.85 4.94 17.19
CA ARG A 94 2.18 5.48 16.85
C ARG A 94 2.09 6.77 16.02
N LEU A 95 1.13 6.87 15.11
CA LEU A 95 0.93 8.05 14.27
C LEU A 95 0.39 9.22 15.10
N LEU A 96 -0.58 8.98 15.98
CA LEU A 96 -1.13 9.99 16.90
C LEU A 96 -0.13 10.46 17.95
N LEU A 97 0.84 9.63 18.34
CA LEU A 97 1.96 10.10 19.18
C LEU A 97 2.87 11.10 18.45
N ARG A 98 2.93 11.03 17.12
CA ARG A 98 3.76 11.94 16.30
C ARG A 98 2.99 13.21 15.93
N ASP A 99 1.71 13.08 15.62
CA ASP A 99 0.80 14.20 15.39
C ASP A 99 -0.51 13.99 16.16
N PRO A 100 -0.59 14.50 17.40
CA PRO A 100 -1.81 14.41 18.21
C PRO A 100 -2.98 15.24 17.67
N SER A 101 -2.72 16.17 16.75
CA SER A 101 -3.73 17.07 16.18
C SER A 101 -4.33 16.55 14.88
N HIS A 102 -3.92 15.37 14.41
CA HIS A 102 -4.43 14.76 13.19
C HIS A 102 -5.95 14.61 13.23
N ASP A 103 -6.63 15.07 12.18
CA ASP A 103 -8.07 14.88 12.04
C ASP A 103 -8.37 13.43 11.64
N MET A 104 -9.01 12.69 12.55
CA MET A 104 -9.38 11.30 12.37
C MET A 104 -10.44 11.06 11.28
N ALA A 105 -11.09 12.12 10.77
CA ALA A 105 -11.93 12.03 9.57
C ALA A 105 -11.09 11.94 8.29
N THR A 106 -9.80 12.31 8.34
CA THR A 106 -8.88 12.25 7.20
C THR A 106 -7.99 11.00 7.27
N PRO A 107 -7.83 10.25 6.16
CA PRO A 107 -6.88 9.16 6.09
C PRO A 107 -5.44 9.64 6.33
N PHE A 108 -4.65 8.84 7.03
CA PHE A 108 -3.21 9.08 7.12
C PHE A 108 -2.54 8.95 5.75
N GLU A 109 -1.50 9.76 5.53
CA GLU A 109 -0.72 9.71 4.30
C GLU A 109 -0.06 8.32 4.11
N PRO A 110 -0.13 7.72 2.90
CA PRO A 110 0.40 6.38 2.64
C PRO A 110 1.85 6.19 3.06
N GLU A 111 2.68 7.22 2.87
CA GLU A 111 4.10 7.18 3.21
C GLU A 111 4.34 7.21 4.72
N GLU A 112 3.48 7.89 5.47
CA GLU A 112 3.55 7.88 6.93
C GLU A 112 3.13 6.54 7.51
N ILE A 113 2.08 5.93 6.96
CA ILE A 113 1.68 4.56 7.30
C ILE A 113 2.84 3.59 7.04
N ARG A 114 3.53 3.72 5.89
CA ARG A 114 4.69 2.88 5.56
C ARG A 114 5.84 3.03 6.55
N LYS A 115 6.25 4.26 6.83
CA LYS A 115 7.33 4.55 7.78
C LYS A 115 6.99 4.04 9.19
N ALA A 116 5.75 4.25 9.64
CA ALA A 116 5.28 3.75 10.93
C ALA A 116 5.28 2.21 10.98
N ALA A 117 4.81 1.55 9.91
CA ALA A 117 4.80 0.09 9.82
C ALA A 117 6.21 -0.49 9.84
N GLU A 118 7.13 0.09 9.08
CA GLU A 118 8.53 -0.35 9.04
C GLU A 118 9.24 -0.15 10.38
N ALA A 119 8.93 0.93 11.12
CA ALA A 119 9.47 1.14 12.45
C ALA A 119 8.90 0.18 13.51
N ILE A 120 7.62 -0.23 13.38
CA ILE A 120 6.99 -1.19 14.29
C ILE A 120 7.49 -2.62 14.03
N LEU A 121 7.70 -2.97 12.77
CA LEU A 121 8.06 -4.32 12.31
C LEU A 121 9.55 -4.50 12.04
N GLY A 122 10.34 -3.44 12.23
CA GLY A 122 11.79 -3.45 12.02
C GLY A 122 12.46 -4.50 12.91
N VAL A 123 13.35 -5.29 12.31
CA VAL A 123 14.03 -6.43 12.97
C VAL A 123 15.09 -5.95 13.96
N ASN A 124 15.65 -4.76 13.75
CA ASN A 124 16.66 -4.17 14.65
C ASN A 124 15.99 -3.38 15.77
N ARG A 125 15.17 -4.05 16.57
CA ARG A 125 14.86 -3.51 17.90
C ARG A 125 16.03 -3.90 18.81
N PHE A 126 16.27 -3.08 19.83
CA PHE A 126 17.40 -3.24 20.75
C PHE A 126 17.26 -4.49 21.64
N ASP A 127 16.06 -5.08 21.70
CA ASP A 127 15.71 -6.28 22.48
C ASP A 127 15.99 -7.60 21.76
#